data_AF-A0A7C0VLC6-F1
#
_entry.id   AF-A0A7C0VLC6-F1
#
_cell.length_a   1.000
_cell.length_b   1.000
_cell.length_c   1.000
_cell.angle_alpha   90.00
_cell.angle_beta   90.00
_cell.angle_gamma   90.00
#
_symmetry.space_group_name_H-M   'P 1'
#
loop_
_entity.id
_entity.type
_entity.pdbx_description
1 polymer ?
#
loop_
_entity_poly.entity_id
_entity_poly.type
_entity_poly.pdbx_seq_one_letter_code
_entity_poly.pdbx_strand_id
1 'polypeptide(L)'
;VLGTIFAGVASPTEAAALGAVGASLLTLAKGKLNRETIMEVMTSTTKLTCMVFVILVGATTLGLVFRGLGGDAQIRELILGLPFGKWGIISVVMGIIFIAGFFLDFIEITFIFVPVLTPIMTSLGVNPLWLAVLIAVNLQTSFLTPPFGFSLFYLKGVAPPGVETIDIYKGIIPFVIIQLAAMAVLCFVPESVTWLPKVLLGG
;
A
#
# COMPACT_ATOMS: atom_id res chain seq x y z
N VAL A 1 -5.08 18.70 -1.28
CA VAL A 1 -5.30 17.31 -0.83
C VAL A 1 -4.54 17.04 0.47
N LEU A 2 -3.21 16.92 0.48
CA LEU A 2 -2.47 16.63 1.72
C LEU A 2 -2.66 17.72 2.80
N GLY A 3 -2.63 19.01 2.42
CA GLY A 3 -2.84 20.11 3.38
C GLY A 3 -4.23 20.13 4.02
N THR A 4 -5.28 19.66 3.32
CA THR A 4 -6.65 19.63 3.87
C THR A 4 -6.86 18.46 4.82
N ILE A 5 -6.10 17.36 4.63
CA ILE A 5 -6.07 16.21 5.55
C ILE A 5 -5.33 16.61 6.84
N PHE A 6 -4.13 17.19 6.72
CA PHE A 6 -3.32 17.55 7.89
C PHE A 6 -3.92 18.70 8.70
N ALA A 7 -4.68 19.61 8.07
CA ALA A 7 -5.41 20.66 8.77
C ALA A 7 -6.68 20.15 9.49
N GLY A 8 -7.03 18.87 9.37
CA GLY A 8 -8.23 18.29 9.97
C GLY A 8 -9.56 18.79 9.38
N VAL A 9 -9.51 19.54 8.27
CA VAL A 9 -10.68 20.18 7.65
C VAL A 9 -11.48 19.18 6.82
N ALA A 10 -10.81 18.17 6.25
CA ALA A 10 -11.42 17.20 5.35
C ALA A 10 -10.92 15.79 5.63
N SER A 11 -11.83 14.83 5.69
CA SER A 11 -11.52 13.40 5.66
C SER A 11 -10.79 13.01 4.36
N PRO A 12 -10.13 11.85 4.26
CA PRO A 12 -9.41 11.44 3.06
C PRO A 12 -10.27 11.45 1.78
N THR A 13 -11.54 11.07 1.90
CA THR A 13 -12.52 11.09 0.79
C THR A 13 -12.89 12.51 0.38
N GLU A 14 -13.12 13.40 1.35
CA GLU A 14 -13.39 14.82 1.08
C GLU A 14 -12.16 15.54 0.51
N ALA A 15 -10.96 15.20 0.98
CA ALA A 15 -9.71 15.73 0.46
C ALA A 15 -9.46 15.29 -1.00
N ALA A 16 -9.85 14.06 -1.35
CA ALA A 16 -9.82 13.59 -2.73
C ALA A 16 -10.81 14.37 -3.62
N ALA A 17 -12.03 14.63 -3.13
CA ALA A 17 -13.01 15.45 -3.84
C ALA A 17 -12.49 16.88 -4.07
N LEU A 18 -11.88 17.51 -3.07
CA LEU A 18 -11.23 18.82 -3.21
C LEU A 18 -10.10 18.80 -4.25
N GLY A 19 -9.34 17.70 -4.33
CA GLY A 19 -8.35 17.50 -5.38
C GLY A 19 -8.96 17.45 -6.78
N ALA A 20 -10.06 16.70 -6.96
CA ALA A 20 -10.77 16.59 -8.23
C ALA A 20 -11.39 17.93 -8.67
N VAL A 21 -12.00 18.67 -7.73
CA VAL A 21 -12.51 20.02 -7.99
C VAL A 21 -11.37 20.96 -8.40
N GLY A 22 -10.25 20.94 -7.67
CA GLY A 22 -9.07 21.76 -7.99
C GLY A 22 -8.50 21.45 -9.38
N ALA A 23 -8.38 20.17 -9.74
CA ALA A 23 -7.93 19.75 -11.08
C ALA A 23 -8.91 20.19 -12.17
N SER A 24 -10.22 20.11 -11.91
CA SER A 24 -11.27 20.54 -12.85
C SER A 24 -11.21 22.06 -13.09
N LEU A 25 -11.04 22.85 -12.03
CA LEU A 25 -10.89 24.30 -12.11
C LEU A 25 -9.62 24.71 -12.87
N LEU A 26 -8.48 24.03 -12.61
CA LEU A 26 -7.24 24.28 -13.36
C LEU A 26 -7.38 23.95 -14.85
N THR A 27 -8.09 22.87 -15.16
CA THR A 27 -8.34 22.46 -16.55
C THR A 27 -9.25 23.45 -17.27
N LEU A 28 -10.27 23.96 -16.56
CA LEU A 28 -11.15 25.03 -17.03
C LEU A 28 -10.37 26.34 -17.27
N ALA A 29 -9.53 26.76 -16.32
CA ALA A 29 -8.71 27.96 -16.42
C ALA A 29 -7.71 27.90 -17.58
N LYS A 30 -7.24 26.69 -17.93
CA LYS A 30 -6.37 26.46 -19.10
C LYS A 30 -7.13 26.34 -20.43
N GLY A 31 -8.46 26.46 -20.43
CA GLY A 31 -9.28 26.34 -21.64
C GLY A 31 -9.26 24.95 -22.28
N LYS A 32 -8.81 23.93 -21.55
CA LYS A 32 -8.69 22.55 -22.04
C LYS A 32 -9.88 21.67 -21.66
N LEU A 33 -10.90 22.24 -21.02
CA LEU A 33 -12.08 21.51 -20.60
C LEU A 33 -13.02 21.34 -21.81
N ASN A 34 -12.85 20.23 -22.54
CA ASN A 34 -13.71 19.87 -23.66
C ASN A 34 -14.35 18.48 -23.44
N ARG A 35 -15.33 18.14 -24.28
CA ARG A 35 -16.08 16.87 -24.17
C ARG A 35 -15.17 15.64 -24.33
N GLU A 36 -14.13 15.75 -25.16
CA GLU A 36 -13.18 14.68 -25.40
C GLU A 36 -12.35 14.38 -24.15
N THR A 37 -11.75 15.39 -23.52
CA THR A 37 -11.00 15.27 -22.26
C THR A 37 -11.89 14.73 -21.14
N ILE A 38 -13.14 15.19 -21.02
CA ILE A 38 -14.07 14.65 -20.02
C ILE A 38 -14.33 13.16 -20.29
N MET A 39 -14.61 12.77 -21.53
CA MET A 39 -14.89 11.37 -21.87
C MET A 39 -13.67 10.47 -21.65
N GLU A 40 -12.47 10.96 -21.95
CA GLU A 40 -11.20 10.26 -21.74
C GLU A 40 -10.96 10.02 -20.24
N VAL A 41 -11.07 11.07 -19.41
CA VAL A 41 -10.89 10.95 -17.95
C VAL A 41 -11.95 10.03 -17.35
N MET A 42 -13.22 10.16 -17.74
CA MET A 42 -14.30 9.29 -17.27
C MET A 42 -14.07 7.83 -17.64
N THR A 43 -13.64 7.56 -18.88
CA THR A 43 -13.36 6.19 -19.35
C THR A 43 -12.15 5.59 -18.63
N SER A 44 -11.08 6.35 -18.46
CA SER A 44 -9.88 5.90 -17.75
C SER A 44 -10.19 5.61 -16.27
N THR A 45 -10.90 6.52 -15.61
CA THR A 45 -11.34 6.36 -14.22
C THR A 45 -12.23 5.11 -14.09
N THR A 46 -13.22 4.94 -14.96
CA THR A 46 -14.13 3.79 -14.94
C THR A 46 -13.38 2.47 -15.11
N LYS A 47 -12.44 2.38 -16.05
CA LYS A 47 -11.64 1.15 -16.26
C LYS A 47 -10.84 0.79 -15.01
N LEU A 48 -10.16 1.77 -14.41
CA LEU A 48 -9.35 1.55 -13.21
C LEU A 48 -10.23 1.14 -12.03
N THR A 49 -11.36 1.83 -11.84
CA THR A 49 -12.36 1.45 -10.84
C THR A 49 -12.92 0.05 -11.06
N CYS A 50 -13.30 -0.33 -12.28
CA CYS A 50 -13.79 -1.68 -12.60
C CYS A 50 -12.75 -2.77 -12.28
N MET A 51 -11.49 -2.56 -12.63
CA MET A 51 -10.41 -3.51 -12.31
C MET A 51 -10.31 -3.72 -10.79
N VAL A 52 -10.34 -2.63 -10.01
CA VAL A 52 -10.30 -2.69 -8.54
C VAL A 52 -11.53 -3.40 -7.98
N PHE A 53 -12.74 -3.09 -8.48
CA PHE A 53 -13.97 -3.75 -8.01
C PHE A 53 -13.99 -5.25 -8.30
N VAL A 54 -13.52 -5.68 -9.47
CA VAL A 54 -13.42 -7.12 -9.80
C VAL A 54 -12.48 -7.83 -8.84
N ILE A 55 -11.32 -7.25 -8.54
CA ILE A 55 -10.36 -7.79 -7.56
C ILE A 55 -11.01 -7.85 -6.17
N LEU A 56 -11.71 -6.78 -5.76
CA LEU A 56 -12.38 -6.71 -4.46
C LEU A 56 -13.47 -7.79 -4.33
N VAL A 57 -14.29 -8.00 -5.35
CA VAL A 57 -15.31 -9.07 -5.37
C VAL A 57 -14.64 -10.45 -5.29
N GLY A 58 -13.57 -10.69 -6.06
CA GLY A 58 -12.82 -11.94 -6.00
C GLY A 58 -12.19 -12.20 -4.63
N ALA A 59 -11.51 -11.19 -4.08
CA ALA A 59 -10.83 -11.27 -2.78
C ALA A 59 -11.81 -11.44 -1.61
N THR A 60 -12.94 -10.73 -1.63
CA THR A 60 -13.99 -10.89 -0.61
C THR A 60 -14.63 -12.28 -0.69
N THR A 61 -14.91 -12.77 -1.90
CA THR A 61 -15.43 -14.13 -2.11
C THR A 61 -14.43 -15.19 -1.62
N LEU A 62 -13.16 -15.08 -2.01
CA LEU A 62 -12.09 -15.95 -1.54
C LEU A 62 -11.97 -15.90 -0.02
N GLY A 63 -11.92 -14.71 0.58
CA GLY A 63 -11.81 -14.53 2.02
C GLY A 63 -13.00 -15.08 2.80
N LEU A 64 -14.21 -15.03 2.23
CA LEU A 64 -15.41 -15.63 2.81
C LEU A 64 -15.40 -17.15 2.70
N VAL A 65 -15.10 -17.71 1.53
CA VAL A 65 -15.03 -19.17 1.32
C VAL A 65 -13.89 -19.77 2.15
N PHE A 66 -12.73 -19.11 2.17
CA PHE A 66 -11.56 -19.53 2.95
C PHE A 66 -11.87 -19.62 4.44
N ARG A 67 -12.50 -18.58 5.01
CA ARG A 67 -12.99 -18.61 6.40
C ARG A 67 -14.11 -19.62 6.61
N GLY A 68 -15.01 -19.78 5.64
CA GLY A 68 -16.09 -20.78 5.69
C GLY A 68 -15.58 -22.22 5.73
N LEU A 69 -14.43 -22.49 5.12
CA LEU A 69 -13.71 -23.76 5.19
C LEU A 69 -12.81 -23.89 6.43
N GLY A 70 -12.82 -22.89 7.31
CA GLY A 70 -12.02 -22.81 8.52
C GLY A 70 -10.58 -22.37 8.30
N GLY A 71 -10.19 -21.97 7.08
CA GLY A 71 -8.81 -21.70 6.66
C GLY A 71 -8.04 -20.72 7.56
N ASP A 72 -8.74 -19.79 8.20
CA ASP A 72 -8.18 -18.88 9.20
C ASP A 72 -7.67 -19.62 10.44
N ALA A 73 -8.36 -20.68 10.88
CA ALA A 73 -7.89 -21.55 11.95
C ALA A 73 -6.65 -22.34 11.54
N GLN A 74 -6.60 -22.92 10.33
CA GLN A 74 -5.40 -23.67 9.91
C GLN A 74 -4.19 -22.77 9.68
N ILE A 75 -4.34 -21.57 9.09
CA ILE A 75 -3.21 -20.64 8.98
C ILE A 75 -2.78 -20.17 10.37
N ARG A 76 -3.72 -19.90 11.28
CA ARG A 76 -3.40 -19.53 12.65
C ARG A 76 -2.62 -20.64 13.36
N GLU A 77 -3.03 -21.90 13.25
CA GLU A 77 -2.31 -23.03 13.82
C GLU A 77 -0.94 -23.24 13.19
N LEU A 78 -0.83 -23.09 11.86
CA LEU A 78 0.45 -23.16 11.16
C LEU A 78 1.43 -22.08 11.66
N ILE A 79 0.96 -20.85 11.82
CA ILE A 79 1.76 -19.71 12.27
C ILE A 79 2.10 -19.82 13.76
N LEU A 80 1.16 -20.23 14.61
CA LEU A 80 1.38 -20.41 16.06
C LEU A 80 2.22 -21.67 16.36
N GLY A 81 2.19 -22.67 15.48
CA GLY A 81 3.01 -23.87 15.56
C GLY A 81 4.47 -23.65 15.19
N LEU A 82 4.81 -22.49 14.61
CA LEU A 82 6.20 -22.12 14.41
C LEU A 82 6.85 -21.83 15.77
N PRO A 83 8.10 -22.29 16.01
CA PRO A 83 8.83 -22.05 17.26
C PRO A 83 9.29 -20.58 17.41
N PHE A 84 8.73 -19.67 16.61
CA PHE A 84 9.09 -18.27 16.58
C PHE A 84 8.22 -17.46 17.54
N GLY A 85 8.84 -16.57 18.32
CA GLY A 85 8.09 -15.59 19.10
C GLY A 85 7.34 -14.58 18.22
N LYS A 86 6.55 -13.69 18.85
CA LYS A 86 5.77 -12.61 18.18
C LYS A 86 6.55 -11.90 17.07
N TRP A 87 7.80 -11.52 17.33
CA TRP A 87 8.66 -10.83 16.37
C TRP A 87 9.07 -11.70 15.18
N GLY A 88 9.32 -13.00 15.39
CA GLY A 88 9.67 -13.90 14.30
C GLY A 88 8.48 -14.15 13.36
N ILE A 89 7.26 -14.28 13.92
CA ILE A 89 6.03 -14.38 13.12
C ILE A 89 5.82 -13.12 12.28
N ILE A 90 5.99 -11.93 12.87
CA ILE A 90 5.88 -10.66 12.14
C ILE A 90 6.90 -10.62 10.99
N SER A 91 8.15 -10.99 11.23
CA SER A 91 9.19 -11.01 10.19
C SER A 91 8.86 -11.98 9.05
N VAL A 92 8.35 -13.18 9.35
CA VAL A 92 7.93 -14.15 8.32
C VAL A 92 6.81 -13.56 7.47
N VAL A 93 5.79 -12.96 8.09
CA VAL A 93 4.68 -12.36 7.35
C VAL A 93 5.13 -11.17 6.51
N MET A 94 6.00 -10.30 7.05
CA MET A 94 6.58 -9.21 6.27
C MET A 94 7.40 -9.72 5.09
N GLY A 95 8.15 -10.81 5.26
CA GLY A 95 8.88 -11.47 4.17
C GLY A 95 7.96 -12.02 3.08
N ILE A 96 6.86 -12.69 3.46
CA ILE A 96 5.86 -13.19 2.51
C ILE A 96 5.24 -12.04 1.72
N ILE A 97 4.82 -10.97 2.41
CA ILE A 97 4.26 -9.78 1.75
C ILE A 97 5.28 -9.10 0.84
N PHE A 98 6.54 -9.02 1.27
CA PHE A 98 7.62 -8.39 0.50
C PHE A 98 7.85 -9.13 -0.82
N ILE A 99 7.88 -10.46 -0.79
CA ILE A 99 8.01 -11.30 -1.99
C ILE A 99 6.74 -11.23 -2.85
N ALA A 100 5.55 -11.26 -2.23
CA ALA A 100 4.29 -11.12 -2.94
C ALA A 100 4.22 -9.78 -3.70
N GLY A 101 4.77 -8.71 -3.13
CA GLY A 101 4.87 -7.38 -3.76
C GLY A 101 5.69 -7.33 -5.05
N PHE A 102 6.51 -8.35 -5.35
CA PHE A 102 7.17 -8.44 -6.65
C PHE A 102 6.24 -8.87 -7.77
N PHE A 103 5.13 -9.55 -7.46
CA PHE A 103 4.22 -10.11 -8.45
C PHE A 103 2.84 -9.45 -8.45
N LEU A 104 2.39 -9.02 -7.27
CA LEU A 104 1.05 -8.47 -7.04
C LEU A 104 1.11 -6.99 -6.74
N ASP A 105 0.08 -6.25 -7.18
CA ASP A 105 -0.07 -4.82 -6.88
C ASP A 105 -0.53 -4.61 -5.42
N PHE A 106 -0.35 -3.40 -4.88
CA PHE A 106 -0.68 -3.04 -3.51
C PHE A 106 -2.17 -3.24 -3.24
N ILE A 107 -3.01 -3.00 -4.26
CA ILE A 107 -4.46 -3.19 -4.18
C ILE A 107 -4.78 -4.67 -3.94
N GLU A 108 -4.17 -5.57 -4.71
CA GLU A 108 -4.37 -7.01 -4.62
C GLU A 108 -3.92 -7.55 -3.25
N ILE A 109 -2.73 -7.12 -2.80
CA ILE A 109 -2.21 -7.53 -1.49
C ILE A 109 -3.10 -7.02 -0.36
N THR A 110 -3.55 -5.76 -0.45
CA THR A 110 -4.42 -5.16 0.57
C THR A 110 -5.76 -5.87 0.65
N PHE A 111 -6.33 -6.31 -0.46
CA PHE A 111 -7.63 -6.99 -0.44
C PHE A 111 -7.55 -8.49 -0.15
N ILE A 112 -6.44 -9.15 -0.49
CA ILE A 112 -6.29 -10.61 -0.32
C ILE A 112 -5.60 -10.94 1.01
N PHE A 113 -4.42 -10.37 1.27
CA PHE A 113 -3.56 -10.77 2.39
C PHE A 113 -3.95 -10.09 3.69
N VAL A 114 -4.25 -8.79 3.67
CA VAL A 114 -4.53 -8.03 4.91
C VAL A 114 -5.74 -8.58 5.68
N PRO A 115 -6.89 -8.93 5.05
CA PRO A 115 -8.03 -9.48 5.78
C PRO A 115 -7.75 -10.85 6.43
N VAL A 116 -6.85 -11.63 5.83
CA VAL A 116 -6.43 -12.94 6.36
C VAL A 116 -5.43 -12.77 7.51
N LEU A 117 -4.48 -11.85 7.37
CA LEU A 117 -3.39 -11.66 8.34
C LEU A 117 -3.79 -10.83 9.55
N THR A 118 -4.66 -9.84 9.39
CA THR A 118 -5.11 -8.95 10.47
C THR A 118 -5.65 -9.72 11.68
N PRO A 119 -6.62 -10.65 11.56
CA PRO A 119 -7.15 -11.38 12.71
C PRO A 119 -6.10 -12.26 13.41
N ILE A 120 -5.14 -12.80 12.66
CA ILE A 120 -4.05 -13.59 13.22
C ILE A 120 -3.13 -12.70 14.05
N MET A 121 -2.75 -11.55 13.50
CA MET A 121 -1.86 -10.59 14.16
C MET A 121 -2.51 -9.93 15.39
N THR A 122 -3.80 -9.60 15.34
CA THR A 122 -4.50 -9.09 16.51
C THR A 122 -4.59 -10.12 17.63
N SER A 123 -4.74 -11.42 17.29
CA SER A 123 -4.69 -12.50 18.29
C SER A 123 -3.32 -12.62 18.98
N LEU A 124 -2.24 -12.18 18.33
CA LEU A 124 -0.88 -12.07 18.87
C LEU A 124 -0.64 -10.75 19.64
N GLY A 125 -1.68 -9.94 19.84
CA GLY A 125 -1.59 -8.62 20.49
C GLY A 125 -0.83 -7.60 19.66
N VAL A 126 -0.85 -7.71 18.33
CA VAL A 126 -0.32 -6.68 17.42
C VAL A 126 -1.39 -5.63 17.16
N ASN A 127 -1.01 -4.35 17.24
CA ASN A 127 -1.93 -3.26 16.92
C ASN A 127 -2.19 -3.21 15.40
N PRO A 128 -3.46 -3.23 14.93
CA PRO A 128 -3.80 -3.21 13.51
C PRO A 128 -3.26 -1.99 12.75
N LEU A 129 -3.26 -0.81 13.37
CA LEU A 129 -2.76 0.42 12.74
C LEU A 129 -1.26 0.31 12.50
N TRP A 130 -0.52 -0.14 13.51
CA TRP A 130 0.92 -0.37 13.39
C TRP A 130 1.24 -1.43 12.32
N LEU A 131 0.46 -2.52 12.28
CA LEU A 131 0.58 -3.54 11.24
C LEU A 131 0.33 -2.95 9.84
N ALA A 132 -0.73 -2.16 9.67
CA ALA A 132 -1.07 -1.53 8.40
C ALA A 132 0.05 -0.60 7.91
N VAL A 133 0.65 0.18 8.82
CA VAL A 133 1.78 1.07 8.48
C VAL A 133 3.03 0.27 8.13
N LEU A 134 3.34 -0.80 8.87
CA LEU A 134 4.44 -1.69 8.50
C LEU A 134 4.24 -2.33 7.13
N ILE A 135 3.05 -2.83 6.83
CA ILE A 135 2.72 -3.40 5.51
C ILE A 135 2.88 -2.32 4.43
N ALA A 136 2.39 -1.11 4.66
CA ALA A 136 2.50 -0.01 3.70
C ALA A 136 3.96 0.35 3.39
N VAL A 137 4.80 0.48 4.42
CA VAL A 137 6.25 0.76 4.26
C VAL A 137 6.96 -0.40 3.59
N ASN A 138 6.64 -1.64 3.96
CA ASN A 138 7.20 -2.85 3.37
C ASN A 138 6.87 -2.98 1.88
N LEU A 139 5.63 -2.68 1.48
CA LEU A 139 5.21 -2.69 0.08
C LEU A 139 5.89 -1.59 -0.74
N GLN A 140 6.05 -0.39 -0.17
CA GLN A 140 6.85 0.66 -0.81
C GLN A 140 8.30 0.20 -1.04
N THR A 141 8.92 -0.48 -0.06
CA THR A 141 10.27 -1.05 -0.24
C THR A 141 10.29 -2.09 -1.36
N SER A 142 9.30 -2.98 -1.39
CA SER A 142 9.19 -4.03 -2.41
C SER A 142 9.11 -3.43 -3.82
N PHE A 143 8.29 -2.39 -4.01
CA PHE A 143 8.15 -1.68 -5.30
C PHE A 143 9.38 -0.88 -5.73
N LEU A 144 10.33 -0.64 -4.84
CA LEU A 144 11.61 0.01 -5.13
C LEU A 144 12.76 -0.99 -5.27
N THR A 145 12.55 -2.27 -4.93
CA THR A 145 13.61 -3.28 -4.94
C THR A 145 13.59 -4.10 -6.24
N PRO A 146 14.72 -4.23 -6.97
CA PRO A 146 14.82 -5.16 -8.10
C PRO A 146 14.48 -6.59 -7.66
N PRO A 147 13.74 -7.40 -8.46
CA PRO A 147 13.66 -7.41 -9.93
C PRO A 147 12.39 -6.80 -10.56
N PHE A 148 11.39 -6.40 -9.77
CA PHE A 148 10.07 -5.94 -10.25
C PHE A 148 9.69 -4.53 -9.77
N GLY A 149 10.68 -3.65 -9.60
CA GLY A 149 10.40 -2.27 -9.22
C GLY A 149 9.69 -1.50 -10.34
N PHE A 150 8.35 -1.52 -10.36
CA PHE A 150 7.54 -0.84 -11.39
C PHE A 150 7.95 0.62 -11.59
N SER A 151 8.26 1.30 -10.48
CA SER A 151 8.75 2.68 -10.50
C SER A 151 10.10 2.81 -11.21
N LEU A 152 10.99 1.82 -11.08
CA LEU A 152 12.30 1.81 -11.76
C LEU A 152 12.13 1.61 -13.27
N PHE A 153 11.21 0.74 -13.69
CA PHE A 153 10.90 0.52 -15.11
C PHE A 153 10.18 1.70 -15.75
N TYR A 154 9.29 2.35 -15.00
CA TYR A 154 8.67 3.60 -15.45
C TYR A 154 9.73 4.67 -15.67
N LEU A 155 10.69 4.81 -14.74
CA LEU A 155 11.79 5.76 -14.83
C LEU A 155 12.71 5.43 -16.02
N LYS A 156 12.98 4.14 -16.27
CA LYS A 156 13.71 3.72 -17.48
C LYS A 156 12.97 4.06 -18.77
N GLY A 157 11.64 4.00 -18.78
CA GLY A 157 10.80 4.35 -19.94
C GLY A 157 10.88 5.82 -20.35
N VAL A 158 11.22 6.72 -19.43
CA VAL A 158 11.40 8.16 -19.68
C VAL A 158 12.87 8.61 -19.62
N ALA A 159 13.80 7.71 -19.28
CA ALA A 159 15.20 8.03 -19.12
C ALA A 159 15.91 8.22 -20.48
N PRO A 160 16.91 9.13 -20.56
CA PRO A 160 17.71 9.31 -21.77
C PRO A 160 18.39 8.01 -22.24
N PRO A 161 18.72 7.88 -23.54
CA PRO A 161 19.30 6.66 -24.12
C PRO A 161 20.59 6.17 -23.45
N GLY A 162 21.33 7.05 -22.76
CA GLY A 162 22.59 6.74 -22.10
C GLY A 162 22.50 6.25 -20.65
N VAL A 163 21.30 6.20 -20.04
CA VAL A 163 21.14 5.70 -18.66
C VAL A 163 20.84 4.21 -18.71
N GLU A 164 21.73 3.36 -18.22
CA GLU A 164 21.49 1.92 -18.18
C GLU A 164 20.57 1.54 -17.02
N THR A 165 19.89 0.39 -17.12
CA THR A 165 19.06 -0.14 -16.02
C THR A 165 19.88 -0.33 -14.74
N ILE A 166 21.18 -0.65 -14.88
CA ILE A 166 22.10 -0.81 -13.76
C ILE A 166 22.32 0.51 -13.00
N ASP A 167 22.29 1.66 -13.68
CA ASP A 167 22.47 2.98 -13.08
C ASP A 167 21.25 3.34 -12.23
N ILE A 168 20.06 3.01 -12.74
CA ILE A 168 18.79 3.17 -12.02
C ILE A 168 18.78 2.26 -10.78
N TYR A 169 19.23 1.01 -10.91
CA TYR A 169 19.30 0.07 -9.79
C TYR A 169 20.31 0.49 -8.73
N LYS A 170 21.45 1.06 -9.12
CA LYS A 170 22.41 1.62 -8.16
C LYS A 170 21.87 2.90 -7.50
N GLY A 171 21.17 3.72 -8.26
CA GLY A 171 20.58 4.98 -7.79
C GLY A 171 19.50 4.80 -6.73
N ILE A 172 18.79 3.67 -6.71
CA ILE A 172 17.75 3.41 -5.70
C ILE A 172 18.28 2.82 -4.40
N ILE A 173 19.51 2.27 -4.37
CA ILE A 173 20.10 1.64 -3.16
C ILE A 173 20.02 2.56 -1.92
N PRO A 174 20.38 3.86 -1.99
CA PRO A 174 20.26 4.76 -0.85
C PRO A 174 18.81 4.90 -0.34
N PHE A 175 17.83 4.93 -1.24
CA PHE A 175 16.41 5.00 -0.88
C PHE A 175 15.94 3.72 -0.20
N VAL A 176 16.34 2.55 -0.71
CA VAL A 176 16.04 1.26 -0.06
C VAL A 176 16.64 1.20 1.33
N ILE A 177 17.87 1.69 1.52
CA ILE A 177 18.52 1.75 2.85
C ILE A 177 17.72 2.65 3.81
N ILE A 178 17.30 3.84 3.36
CA ILE A 178 16.47 4.75 4.17
C ILE A 178 15.14 4.07 4.53
N GLN A 179 14.52 3.36 3.59
CA GLN A 179 13.26 2.67 3.80
C GLN A 179 13.40 1.50 4.80
N LEU A 180 14.48 0.73 4.71
CA LEU A 180 14.80 -0.32 5.68
C LEU A 180 15.11 0.27 7.06
N ALA A 181 15.81 1.41 7.12
CA ALA A 181 16.03 2.13 8.38
C ALA A 181 14.72 2.63 8.98
N ALA A 182 13.82 3.19 8.16
CA ALA A 182 12.47 3.58 8.59
C ALA A 182 11.69 2.37 9.11
N MET A 183 11.73 1.24 8.40
CA MET A 183 11.09 -0.01 8.84
C MET A 183 11.66 -0.52 10.17
N ALA A 184 12.98 -0.46 10.36
CA ALA A 184 13.61 -0.79 11.63
C ALA A 184 13.15 0.14 12.76
N VAL A 185 13.11 1.45 12.53
CA VAL A 185 12.60 2.42 13.51
C VAL A 185 11.14 2.14 13.86
N LEU A 186 10.29 1.82 12.88
CA LEU A 186 8.89 1.45 13.10
C LEU A 186 8.76 0.16 13.92
N CYS A 187 9.66 -0.80 13.71
CA CYS A 187 9.73 -2.04 14.48
C CYS A 187 10.13 -1.80 15.93
N PHE A 188 11.15 -0.97 16.19
CA PHE A 188 11.67 -0.73 17.55
C PHE A 188 10.91 0.36 18.32
N VAL A 189 10.25 1.28 17.62
CA VAL A 189 9.53 2.43 18.18
C VAL A 189 8.10 2.47 17.62
N PRO A 190 7.21 1.51 17.99
CA PRO A 190 5.82 1.49 17.52
C PRO A 190 5.02 2.74 17.93
N GLU A 191 5.47 3.44 18.98
CA GLU A 191 4.89 4.71 19.44
C GLU A 191 5.01 5.83 18.40
N SER A 192 6.02 5.80 17.52
CA SER A 192 6.19 6.80 16.45
C SER A 192 4.99 6.83 15.50
N VAL A 193 4.37 5.67 15.25
CA VAL A 193 3.20 5.51 14.38
C VAL A 193 1.91 5.93 15.07
N THR A 194 1.81 5.69 16.37
CA THR A 194 0.57 5.90 17.13
C THR A 194 0.50 7.29 17.76
N TRP A 195 1.63 7.98 17.89
CA TRP A 195 1.70 9.32 18.46
C TRP A 195 1.06 10.38 17.56
N LEU A 196 1.41 10.42 16.26
CA LEU A 196 0.89 11.44 15.36
C LEU A 196 -0.64 11.39 15.20
N PRO A 197 -1.28 10.21 15.03
CA PRO A 197 -2.73 10.09 15.08
C PRO A 197 -3.33 10.52 16.43
N LYS A 198 -2.71 10.16 17.56
CA LYS A 198 -3.19 10.58 18.89
C LYS A 198 -3.18 12.10 19.06
N VAL A 199 -2.19 12.79 18.49
CA VAL A 199 -2.06 14.25 18.57
C VAL A 199 -2.98 14.97 17.59
N LEU A 200 -3.14 14.45 16.36
CA LEU A 200 -3.94 15.10 15.32
C LEU A 200 -5.43 14.76 15.38
N LEU A 201 -5.79 13.53 15.76
CA LEU A 201 -7.18 13.04 15.71
C LEU A 201 -7.87 13.04 17.08
N GLY A 202 -7.14 13.26 18.18
CA GLY A 202 -7.66 13.19 19.54
C GLY A 202 -8.03 11.75 19.91
N GLY A 203 -7.36 11.19 20.92
CA GLY A 203 -7.66 9.86 21.44
C GLY A 203 -9.07 9.73 22.01
#